data_AF-A0A378AV95-F1
#
_entry.id   AF-A0A378AV95-F1
#
_cell.length_a   1.000
_cell.length_b   1.000
_cell.length_c   1.000
_cell.angle_alpha   90.00
_cell.angle_beta   90.00
_cell.angle_gamma   90.00
#
_symmetry.space_group_name_H-M   'P 1'
#
loop_
_entity.id
_entity.type
_entity.pdbx_description
1 polymer ?
#
loop_
_entity_poly.entity_id
_entity_poly.type
_entity_poly.pdbx_seq_one_letter_code
_entity_poly.pdbx_strand_id
1 'polypeptide(L)'
;MIAPFQGNAAGQKLYFLLSFDAVRGNVIHLTSNFTAFAVGESLRYRWRGGQADREETDDIIQRISLTEMRFLQRSQFDEIQYGSAMQKRHARGNILRPVIAAHGHFKLLSQRFPEVKTHVIAHECFLRGAAIVAWAPLFRQRQGDLWYVEEEIRNPASPAPWQLQGKTHHGWWQNSWQRWTQEENQKMVCRLAGTAEENAFLPDLAASRRFTIWLKNRPAFAQSALYSAGRVTQIVASLVQEYNATLTAAAPGG
;
A
#
# COMPACT_ATOMS: atom_id res chain seq x y z
N MET A 1 -4.27 -0.95 1.90
CA MET A 1 -5.75 -0.86 1.92
C MET A 1 -6.24 -1.13 3.34
N ILE A 2 -7.38 -0.56 3.73
CA ILE A 2 -8.04 -0.87 5.01
C ILE A 2 -9.43 -1.44 4.72
N ALA A 3 -9.82 -2.51 5.40
CA ALA A 3 -11.18 -3.05 5.34
C ALA A 3 -11.81 -3.07 6.74
N PRO A 4 -13.12 -2.81 6.87
CA PRO A 4 -13.79 -2.95 8.14
C PRO A 4 -13.98 -4.43 8.50
N PHE A 5 -14.05 -4.74 9.78
CA PHE A 5 -14.41 -6.06 10.29
C PHE A 5 -15.21 -5.92 11.60
N GLN A 6 -15.97 -6.96 11.93
CA GLN A 6 -16.68 -7.07 13.20
C GLN A 6 -15.72 -7.53 14.31
N GLY A 7 -15.24 -6.58 15.10
CA GLY A 7 -14.42 -6.85 16.27
C GLY A 7 -15.18 -6.70 17.59
N ASN A 8 -14.51 -6.17 18.61
CA ASN A 8 -15.15 -5.88 19.91
C ASN A 8 -16.30 -4.86 19.81
N ALA A 9 -16.22 -3.95 18.84
CA ALA A 9 -17.24 -3.01 18.44
C ALA A 9 -17.36 -3.00 16.91
N ALA A 10 -18.33 -2.26 16.36
CA ALA A 10 -18.39 -1.97 14.93
C ALA A 10 -17.22 -1.07 14.50
N GLY A 11 -16.95 -1.02 13.19
CA GLY A 11 -15.98 -0.09 12.60
C GLY A 11 -14.50 -0.42 12.88
N GLN A 12 -14.20 -1.64 13.34
CA GLN A 12 -12.81 -2.07 13.52
C GLN A 12 -12.13 -2.23 12.16
N LYS A 13 -10.86 -1.90 12.09
CA LYS A 13 -10.11 -1.77 10.84
C LYS A 13 -9.06 -2.87 10.72
N LEU A 14 -9.00 -3.50 9.56
CA LEU A 14 -7.99 -4.49 9.21
C LEU A 14 -7.09 -3.92 8.11
N TYR A 15 -5.77 -3.98 8.32
CA TYR A 15 -4.80 -3.46 7.36
C TYR A 15 -4.39 -4.55 6.39
N PHE A 16 -4.37 -4.21 5.10
CA PHE A 16 -3.96 -5.09 4.01
C PHE A 16 -2.85 -4.46 3.18
N LEU A 17 -1.81 -5.27 2.96
CA LEU A 17 -0.73 -5.05 2.01
C LEU A 17 -1.02 -5.89 0.77
N LEU A 18 -0.97 -5.25 -0.39
CA LEU A 18 -1.16 -5.87 -1.68
C LEU A 18 0.02 -5.47 -2.55
N SER A 19 0.59 -6.45 -3.24
CA SER A 19 1.59 -6.22 -4.28
C SER A 19 1.06 -6.72 -5.60
N PHE A 20 1.41 -6.02 -6.66
CA PHE A 20 0.87 -6.22 -7.99
C PHE A 20 1.99 -6.37 -9.02
N ASP A 21 1.74 -7.16 -10.06
CA ASP A 21 2.45 -7.02 -11.32
C ASP A 21 2.00 -5.70 -11.96
N ALA A 22 2.91 -4.74 -12.12
CA ALA A 22 2.60 -3.41 -12.64
C ALA A 22 2.13 -3.44 -14.11
N VAL A 23 2.59 -4.43 -14.89
CA VAL A 23 2.28 -4.57 -16.32
C VAL A 23 0.96 -5.30 -16.49
N ARG A 24 0.85 -6.51 -15.93
CA ARG A 24 -0.33 -7.37 -16.12
C ARG A 24 -1.50 -6.99 -15.21
N GLY A 25 -1.22 -6.28 -14.12
CA GLY A 25 -2.22 -5.87 -13.15
C GLY A 25 -2.60 -6.94 -12.13
N ASN A 26 -2.08 -8.16 -12.24
CA ASN A 26 -2.37 -9.24 -11.30
C ASN A 26 -1.92 -8.88 -9.89
N VAL A 27 -2.69 -9.29 -8.89
CA VAL A 27 -2.24 -9.30 -7.50
C VAL A 27 -1.28 -10.47 -7.32
N ILE A 28 0.00 -10.19 -7.04
CA ILE A 28 1.03 -11.22 -6.86
C ILE A 28 1.14 -11.69 -5.41
N HIS A 29 0.78 -10.82 -4.46
CA HIS A 29 0.79 -11.18 -3.04
C HIS A 29 -0.17 -10.32 -2.22
N LEU A 30 -0.75 -10.94 -1.20
CA LEU A 30 -1.66 -10.33 -0.23
C LEU A 30 -1.19 -10.69 1.17
N THR A 31 -1.14 -9.71 2.07
CA THR A 31 -0.94 -9.93 3.50
C THR A 31 -1.89 -9.04 4.27
N SER A 32 -2.65 -9.62 5.20
CA SER A 32 -3.32 -8.84 6.23
C SER A 32 -2.43 -8.75 7.47
N ASN A 33 -2.63 -7.74 8.30
CA ASN A 33 -1.99 -7.72 9.61
C ASN A 33 -2.73 -8.58 10.64
N PHE A 34 -3.67 -9.44 10.24
CA PHE A 34 -4.25 -10.47 11.10
C PHE A 34 -3.39 -11.74 11.05
N THR A 35 -3.21 -12.39 12.20
CA THR A 35 -2.59 -13.71 12.30
C THR A 35 -3.43 -14.63 13.17
N ALA A 36 -3.56 -15.89 12.79
CA ALA A 36 -4.19 -16.91 13.64
C ALA A 36 -3.25 -17.39 14.77
N PHE A 37 -1.95 -17.11 14.65
CA PHE A 37 -0.93 -17.58 15.58
C PHE A 37 -0.87 -16.72 16.84
N ALA A 38 -0.43 -17.35 17.94
CA ALA A 38 -0.08 -16.65 19.15
C ALA A 38 1.14 -15.78 18.90
N VAL A 39 1.10 -14.54 19.40
CA VAL A 39 2.21 -13.58 19.29
C VAL A 39 2.42 -12.85 20.60
N GLY A 40 3.67 -12.49 20.86
CA GLY A 40 4.05 -11.65 22.00
C GLY A 40 3.43 -10.25 21.92
N GLU A 41 3.26 -9.63 23.09
CA GLU A 41 2.60 -8.33 23.23
C GLU A 41 3.26 -7.22 22.39
N SER A 42 4.59 -7.24 22.24
CA SER A 42 5.34 -6.24 21.47
C SER A 42 5.02 -6.26 19.96
N LEU A 43 4.50 -7.37 19.44
CA LEU A 43 4.12 -7.50 18.03
C LEU A 43 2.68 -7.07 17.77
N ARG A 44 1.87 -6.95 18.82
CA ARG A 44 0.44 -6.63 18.71
C ARG A 44 0.25 -5.16 18.39
N TYR A 45 -0.67 -4.90 17.47
CA TYR A 45 -1.11 -3.55 17.20
C TYR A 45 -1.96 -3.04 18.37
N ARG A 46 -1.65 -1.82 18.81
CA ARG A 46 -2.43 -1.11 19.83
C ARG A 46 -2.79 0.27 19.30
N TRP A 47 -4.08 0.53 19.24
CA TRP A 47 -4.61 1.84 18.92
C TRP A 47 -4.50 2.75 20.15
N ARG A 48 -3.87 3.91 20.01
CA ARG A 48 -3.63 4.85 21.12
C ARG A 48 -4.74 5.90 21.28
N GLY A 49 -5.78 5.87 20.46
CA GLY A 49 -6.77 6.95 20.39
C GLY A 49 -6.31 8.09 19.47
N GLY A 50 -7.23 8.99 19.11
CA GLY A 50 -6.97 10.14 18.24
C GLY A 50 -7.55 10.02 16.84
N GLN A 51 -7.05 10.83 15.92
CA GLN A 51 -7.43 10.78 14.50
C GLN A 51 -6.60 9.71 13.81
N ALA A 52 -7.21 8.90 12.95
CA ALA A 52 -6.44 7.96 12.14
C ALA A 52 -5.47 8.74 11.23
N ASP A 53 -4.29 8.17 10.96
CA ASP A 53 -3.20 8.77 10.17
C ASP A 53 -3.58 9.11 8.71
N ARG A 54 -4.85 9.01 8.31
CA ARG A 54 -5.36 9.44 7.00
C ARG A 54 -6.46 10.47 7.17
N GLU A 55 -6.10 11.73 6.97
CA GLU A 55 -7.05 12.80 6.66
C GLU A 55 -7.33 12.84 5.17
N GLU A 56 -8.59 13.09 4.83
CA GLU A 56 -9.01 13.35 3.46
C GLU A 56 -8.81 14.84 3.17
N THR A 57 -7.72 15.16 2.46
CA THR A 57 -7.58 16.41 1.72
C THR A 57 -7.65 16.10 0.23
N ASP A 58 -8.21 17.00 -0.56
CA ASP A 58 -8.24 16.91 -2.03
C ASP A 58 -6.98 17.52 -2.67
N ASP A 59 -6.07 18.09 -1.87
CA ASP A 59 -4.78 18.58 -2.36
C ASP A 59 -3.68 17.54 -2.12
N ILE A 60 -3.22 16.89 -3.20
CA ILE A 60 -2.13 15.92 -3.18
C ILE A 60 -0.81 16.46 -2.61
N ILE A 61 -0.49 17.75 -2.77
CA ILE A 61 0.72 18.34 -2.19
C ILE A 61 0.57 18.39 -0.66
N GLN A 62 -0.58 18.85 -0.19
CA GLN A 62 -0.90 18.88 1.23
C GLN A 62 -0.90 17.45 1.82
N ARG A 63 -1.42 16.46 1.06
CA ARG A 63 -1.42 15.04 1.46
C ARG A 63 -0.01 14.52 1.72
N ILE A 64 0.96 14.83 0.86
CA ILE A 64 2.37 14.46 1.04
C ILE A 64 2.94 15.15 2.29
N SER A 65 2.75 16.46 2.42
CA SER A 65 3.24 17.23 3.58
C SER A 65 2.71 16.69 4.90
N LEU A 66 1.40 16.42 4.99
CA LEU A 66 0.76 15.85 6.17
C LEU A 66 1.28 14.45 6.47
N THR A 67 1.50 13.65 5.44
CA THR A 67 2.01 12.28 5.58
C THR A 67 3.45 12.27 6.11
N GLU A 68 4.34 13.13 5.59
CA GLU A 68 5.70 13.33 6.13
C GLU A 68 5.68 13.85 7.58
N MET A 69 4.82 14.82 7.88
CA MET A 69 4.68 15.37 9.24
C MET A 69 4.25 14.29 10.23
N ARG A 70 3.28 13.44 9.86
CA ARG A 70 2.83 12.33 10.70
C ARG A 70 3.95 11.33 10.97
N PHE A 71 4.79 11.01 9.98
CA PHE A 71 5.93 10.11 10.21
C PHE A 71 6.86 10.62 11.31
N LEU A 72 7.12 11.92 11.35
CA LEU A 72 8.01 12.57 12.32
C LEU A 72 7.38 12.73 13.70
N GLN A 73 6.06 12.84 13.76
CA GLN A 73 5.32 12.92 15.03
C GLN A 73 5.20 11.57 15.75
N ARG A 74 5.48 10.45 15.07
CA ARG A 74 5.45 9.13 15.70
C ARG A 74 6.64 8.96 16.64
N SER A 75 6.39 8.34 17.80
CA SER A 75 7.46 7.93 18.73
C SER A 75 8.44 6.95 18.10
N GLN A 76 7.97 6.13 17.17
CA GLN A 76 8.79 5.23 16.35
C GLN A 76 8.21 5.21 14.93
N PHE A 77 9.06 5.21 13.91
CA PHE A 77 8.60 5.21 12.50
C PHE A 77 7.66 4.05 12.15
N ASP A 78 7.73 2.96 12.91
CA ASP A 78 6.98 1.73 12.72
C ASP A 78 5.64 1.67 13.51
N GLU A 79 5.33 2.69 14.31
CA GLU A 79 4.06 2.86 15.04
C GLU A 79 3.00 3.63 14.23
N ILE A 80 2.61 3.11 13.06
CA ILE A 80 1.46 3.63 12.31
C ILE A 80 0.16 3.49 13.12
N GLN A 81 -0.71 4.50 13.07
CA GLN A 81 -1.98 4.59 13.77
C GLN A 81 -3.13 4.70 12.75
N TYR A 82 -3.64 3.56 12.27
CA TYR A 82 -4.66 3.51 11.20
C TYR A 82 -6.11 3.43 11.71
N GLY A 83 -6.30 3.48 13.03
CA GLY A 83 -7.58 3.41 13.75
C GLY A 83 -7.73 2.15 14.59
N SER A 84 -8.88 1.99 15.25
CA SER A 84 -9.14 0.85 16.16
C SER A 84 -9.15 -0.49 15.41
N ALA A 85 -8.46 -1.49 15.95
CA ALA A 85 -8.40 -2.84 15.39
C ALA A 85 -8.35 -3.90 16.50
N MET A 86 -9.46 -4.04 17.21
CA MET A 86 -9.61 -4.96 18.34
C MET A 86 -10.56 -6.08 18.00
N GLN A 87 -10.16 -7.32 18.28
CA GLN A 87 -11.01 -8.48 18.07
C GLN A 87 -12.04 -8.67 19.20
N LYS A 88 -13.03 -9.53 18.98
CA LYS A 88 -13.96 -9.95 20.05
C LYS A 88 -13.20 -10.66 21.18
N ARG A 89 -13.73 -10.59 22.41
CA ARG A 89 -13.12 -11.14 23.64
C ARG A 89 -12.62 -12.58 23.52
N HIS A 90 -13.30 -13.42 22.73
CA HIS A 90 -12.95 -14.83 22.53
C HIS A 90 -12.62 -15.19 21.07
N ALA A 91 -12.33 -14.19 20.23
CA ALA A 91 -11.89 -14.44 18.87
C ALA A 91 -10.48 -15.07 18.87
N ARG A 92 -10.25 -15.99 17.95
CA ARG A 92 -8.93 -16.58 17.72
C ARG A 92 -8.08 -15.68 16.85
N GLY A 93 -6.80 -15.56 17.19
CA GLY A 93 -5.80 -14.81 16.44
C GLY A 93 -5.44 -13.47 17.08
N ASN A 94 -4.61 -12.67 16.39
CA ASN A 94 -4.10 -11.39 16.85
C ASN A 94 -4.02 -10.39 15.68
N ILE A 95 -4.09 -9.09 15.99
CA ILE A 95 -3.78 -8.02 15.03
C ILE A 95 -2.34 -7.57 15.28
N LEU A 96 -1.49 -7.68 14.27
CA LEU A 96 -0.09 -7.30 14.28
C LEU A 96 0.10 -5.84 13.94
N ARG A 97 1.17 -5.25 14.45
CA ARG A 97 1.67 -3.95 13.97
C ARG A 97 1.88 -4.04 12.45
N PRO A 98 1.35 -3.11 11.64
CA PRO A 98 1.45 -3.21 10.18
C PRO A 98 2.88 -3.34 9.63
N VAL A 99 3.87 -2.73 10.32
CA VAL A 99 5.30 -2.88 9.98
C VAL A 99 5.76 -4.34 9.97
N ILE A 100 5.29 -5.17 10.91
CA ILE A 100 5.68 -6.58 11.02
C ILE A 100 5.12 -7.34 9.82
N ALA A 101 3.85 -7.08 9.47
CA ALA A 101 3.23 -7.62 8.28
C ALA A 101 3.96 -7.18 7.00
N ALA A 102 4.41 -5.92 6.93
CA ALA A 102 5.14 -5.38 5.78
C ALA A 102 6.50 -6.05 5.59
N HIS A 103 7.29 -6.22 6.65
CA HIS A 103 8.57 -6.94 6.55
C HIS A 103 8.38 -8.38 6.10
N GLY A 104 7.37 -9.09 6.63
CA GLY A 104 7.03 -10.44 6.16
C GLY A 104 6.63 -10.46 4.67
N HIS A 105 5.76 -9.53 4.27
CA HIS A 105 5.26 -9.38 2.90
C HIS A 105 6.41 -9.18 1.91
N PHE A 106 7.27 -8.20 2.15
CA PHE A 106 8.39 -7.89 1.26
C PHE A 106 9.48 -8.95 1.32
N LYS A 107 9.72 -9.60 2.48
CA LYS A 107 10.69 -10.70 2.56
C LYS A 107 10.27 -11.86 1.66
N LEU A 108 9.00 -12.27 1.69
CA LEU A 108 8.49 -13.32 0.82
C LEU A 108 8.60 -12.93 -0.66
N LEU A 109 8.24 -11.69 -1.00
CA LEU A 109 8.38 -11.18 -2.37
C LEU A 109 9.84 -11.20 -2.85
N SER A 110 10.80 -10.76 -2.03
CA SER A 110 12.22 -10.78 -2.40
C SER A 110 12.78 -12.18 -2.63
N GLN A 111 12.22 -13.20 -1.98
CA GLN A 111 12.59 -14.59 -2.21
C GLN A 111 11.98 -15.15 -3.49
N ARG A 112 10.76 -14.73 -3.82
CA ARG A 112 10.02 -15.24 -4.98
C ARG A 112 10.38 -14.50 -6.28
N PHE A 113 10.74 -13.24 -6.18
CA PHE A 113 11.05 -12.34 -7.29
C PHE A 113 12.36 -11.57 -7.04
N PRO A 114 13.49 -12.26 -6.82
CA PRO A 114 14.77 -11.62 -6.54
C PRO A 114 15.28 -10.73 -7.68
N GLU A 115 14.85 -11.00 -8.92
CA GLU A 115 15.23 -10.30 -10.13
C GLU A 115 14.52 -8.97 -10.35
N VAL A 116 13.45 -8.68 -9.60
CA VAL A 116 12.72 -7.41 -9.71
C VAL A 116 13.59 -6.27 -9.21
N LYS A 117 13.84 -5.30 -10.08
CA LYS A 117 14.71 -4.15 -9.79
C LYS A 117 13.96 -2.86 -9.50
N THR A 118 12.72 -2.73 -9.96
CA THR A 118 11.93 -1.51 -9.82
C THR A 118 10.77 -1.75 -8.86
N HIS A 119 10.71 -0.94 -7.81
CA HIS A 119 9.71 -1.03 -6.76
C HIS A 119 8.94 0.30 -6.69
N VAL A 120 7.62 0.22 -6.78
CA VAL A 120 6.72 1.36 -6.66
C VAL A 120 5.82 1.14 -5.46
N ILE A 121 5.84 2.08 -4.51
CA ILE A 121 5.12 1.95 -3.24
C ILE A 121 4.31 3.22 -2.94
N ALA A 122 3.21 3.05 -2.20
CA ALA A 122 2.47 4.18 -1.64
C ALA A 122 3.32 4.96 -0.63
N HIS A 123 2.97 6.22 -0.35
CA HIS A 123 3.73 7.10 0.54
C HIS A 123 3.54 6.71 2.01
N GLU A 124 4.29 5.70 2.46
CA GLU A 124 4.40 5.29 3.86
C GLU A 124 5.86 4.95 4.21
N CYS A 125 6.37 5.50 5.31
CA CYS A 125 7.78 5.33 5.69
C CYS A 125 8.16 3.88 5.98
N PHE A 126 7.27 3.11 6.62
CA PHE A 126 7.54 1.71 6.94
C PHE A 126 7.53 0.81 5.69
N LEU A 127 6.80 1.18 4.62
CA LEU A 127 6.86 0.46 3.34
C LEU A 127 8.23 0.65 2.68
N ARG A 128 8.76 1.87 2.70
CA ARG A 128 10.13 2.17 2.24
C ARG A 128 11.15 1.34 3.02
N GLY A 129 11.06 1.33 4.35
CA GLY A 129 11.97 0.54 5.20
C GLY A 129 11.91 -0.97 4.88
N ALA A 130 10.71 -1.53 4.76
CA ALA A 130 10.51 -2.94 4.47
C ALA A 130 11.04 -3.33 3.08
N ALA A 131 10.79 -2.52 2.05
CA ALA A 131 11.32 -2.74 0.71
C ALA A 131 12.85 -2.67 0.67
N ILE A 132 13.47 -1.65 1.28
CA ILE A 132 14.92 -1.50 1.35
C ILE A 132 15.58 -2.69 2.05
N VAL A 133 15.00 -3.16 3.15
CA VAL A 133 15.54 -4.31 3.90
C VAL A 133 15.43 -5.59 3.09
N ALA A 134 14.32 -5.81 2.39
CA ALA A 134 14.08 -7.03 1.63
C ALA A 134 15.01 -7.18 0.41
N TRP A 135 15.27 -6.09 -0.32
CA TRP A 135 16.23 -6.05 -1.45
C TRP A 135 17.52 -5.29 -1.09
N ALA A 136 17.99 -5.40 0.15
CA ALA A 136 19.18 -4.67 0.60
C ALA A 136 20.42 -4.85 -0.29
N PRO A 137 20.76 -6.05 -0.80
CA PRO A 137 21.88 -6.21 -1.73
C PRO A 137 21.72 -5.37 -3.00
N LEU A 138 20.53 -5.38 -3.61
CA LEU A 138 20.21 -4.65 -4.84
C LEU A 138 20.41 -3.13 -4.67
N PHE A 139 19.88 -2.56 -3.58
CA PHE A 139 20.01 -1.12 -3.32
C PHE A 139 21.44 -0.72 -2.93
N ARG A 140 22.16 -1.55 -2.16
CA ARG A 140 23.58 -1.31 -1.86
C ARG A 140 24.45 -1.27 -3.12
N GLN A 141 24.13 -2.12 -4.10
CA GLN A 141 24.82 -2.15 -5.39
C GLN A 141 24.33 -1.08 -6.36
N ARG A 142 23.38 -0.22 -5.95
CA ARG A 142 22.75 0.82 -6.80
C ARG A 142 22.11 0.29 -8.07
N GLN A 143 21.61 -0.95 -8.02
CA GLN A 143 20.97 -1.63 -9.15
C GLN A 143 19.44 -1.63 -9.06
N GLY A 144 18.88 -1.06 -7.99
CA GLY A 144 17.45 -1.04 -7.72
C GLY A 144 16.89 0.36 -7.69
N ASP A 145 15.65 0.48 -8.15
CA ASP A 145 14.84 1.68 -8.15
C ASP A 145 13.72 1.56 -7.14
N LEU A 146 13.56 2.58 -6.31
CA LEU A 146 12.46 2.68 -5.36
C LEU A 146 11.76 4.01 -5.52
N TRP A 147 10.45 3.97 -5.69
CA TRP A 147 9.62 5.14 -5.92
C TRP A 147 8.49 5.21 -4.91
N TYR A 148 8.28 6.40 -4.34
CA TYR A 148 6.97 6.78 -3.83
C TYR A 148 6.10 7.32 -4.96
N VAL A 149 4.83 6.98 -4.91
CA VAL A 149 3.80 7.53 -5.78
C VAL A 149 2.56 7.85 -4.95
N GLU A 150 2.04 9.06 -5.14
CA GLU A 150 0.69 9.45 -4.75
C GLU A 150 -0.06 9.92 -6.00
N GLU A 151 -1.35 9.61 -6.11
CA GLU A 151 -2.13 9.89 -7.32
C GLU A 151 -3.57 10.32 -7.01
N GLU A 152 -4.06 11.22 -7.85
CA GLU A 152 -5.45 11.64 -7.95
C GLU A 152 -5.90 11.47 -9.40
N ILE A 153 -6.47 10.30 -9.70
CA ILE A 153 -6.85 9.91 -11.06
C ILE A 153 -8.37 9.95 -11.19
N ARG A 154 -8.88 10.95 -11.90
CA ARG A 154 -10.31 11.17 -12.18
C ARG A 154 -10.73 10.49 -13.48
N ASN A 155 -9.89 10.56 -14.52
CA ASN A 155 -10.11 9.93 -15.81
C ASN A 155 -8.94 8.99 -16.17
N PRO A 156 -8.97 7.72 -15.75
CA PRO A 156 -7.92 6.75 -16.07
C PRO A 156 -7.73 6.47 -17.57
N ALA A 157 -8.70 6.83 -18.41
CA ALA A 157 -8.68 6.61 -19.85
C ALA A 157 -8.23 7.84 -20.65
N SER A 158 -7.76 8.90 -19.96
CA SER A 158 -7.28 10.11 -20.61
C SER A 158 -6.18 9.79 -21.64
N PRO A 159 -6.33 10.23 -22.90
CA PRO A 159 -5.34 10.00 -23.96
C PRO A 159 -4.21 11.03 -23.95
N ALA A 160 -4.35 12.12 -23.18
CA ALA A 160 -3.35 13.18 -23.11
C ALA A 160 -2.02 12.66 -22.54
N PRO A 161 -0.86 13.19 -22.95
CA PRO A 161 0.40 12.85 -22.32
C PRO A 161 0.53 13.47 -20.92
N TRP A 162 1.25 12.82 -20.02
CA TRP A 162 1.63 13.40 -18.74
C TRP A 162 2.61 14.57 -18.93
N GLN A 163 2.34 15.69 -18.26
CA GLN A 163 3.17 16.88 -18.29
C GLN A 163 3.79 17.16 -16.91
N LEU A 164 5.10 17.36 -16.88
CA LEU A 164 5.81 17.75 -15.66
C LEU A 164 5.51 19.22 -15.35
N GLN A 165 4.89 19.48 -14.20
CA GLN A 165 4.56 20.84 -13.75
C GLN A 165 5.68 21.45 -12.89
N GLY A 166 6.50 20.62 -12.25
CA GLY A 166 7.61 21.10 -11.44
C GLY A 166 8.07 20.10 -10.38
N LYS A 167 9.00 20.56 -9.53
CA LYS A 167 9.55 19.79 -8.42
C LYS A 167 9.31 20.53 -7.10
N THR A 168 9.03 19.77 -6.05
CA THR A 168 8.88 20.27 -4.67
C THR A 168 9.69 19.37 -3.74
N HIS A 169 10.11 19.89 -2.58
CA HIS A 169 10.84 19.11 -1.59
C HIS A 169 10.02 19.03 -0.31
N HIS A 170 9.87 17.82 0.22
CA HIS A 170 8.99 17.54 1.36
C HIS A 170 9.66 16.68 2.41
N GLY A 171 9.20 16.83 3.65
CA GLY A 171 9.64 16.06 4.80
C GLY A 171 11.05 16.39 5.29
N TRP A 172 11.48 15.71 6.34
CA TRP A 172 12.79 15.91 6.95
C TRP A 172 13.95 15.56 6.00
N TRP A 173 13.76 14.55 5.16
CA TRP A 173 14.77 14.12 4.18
C TRP A 173 14.85 15.01 2.94
N GLN A 174 14.02 16.05 2.83
CA GLN A 174 13.95 16.92 1.65
C GLN A 174 13.83 16.09 0.36
N ASN A 175 12.97 15.07 0.40
CA ASN A 175 12.74 14.17 -0.72
C ASN A 175 12.25 14.98 -1.93
N SER A 176 12.86 14.80 -3.11
CA SER A 176 12.48 15.53 -4.32
C SER A 176 11.26 14.86 -4.97
N TRP A 177 10.12 15.55 -4.93
CA TRP A 177 8.86 15.12 -5.51
C TRP A 177 8.60 15.87 -6.81
N GLN A 178 8.33 15.12 -7.88
CA GLN A 178 7.93 15.64 -9.17
C GLN A 178 6.40 15.66 -9.27
N ARG A 179 5.82 16.79 -9.66
CA ARG A 179 4.38 16.93 -9.89
C ARG A 179 4.07 16.77 -11.37
N TRP A 180 3.18 15.85 -11.69
CA TRP A 180 2.74 15.55 -13.04
C TRP A 180 1.23 15.73 -13.17
N THR A 181 0.77 16.26 -14.29
CA THR A 181 -0.66 16.42 -14.60
C THR A 181 -0.99 15.84 -15.98
N GLN A 182 -2.24 15.40 -16.13
CA GLN A 182 -2.78 14.86 -17.37
C GLN A 182 -4.29 15.15 -17.35
N GLU A 183 -4.72 16.25 -18.00
CA GLU A 183 -6.09 16.76 -17.92
C GLU A 183 -6.57 16.88 -16.46
N GLU A 184 -7.58 16.10 -16.06
CA GLU A 184 -8.16 16.05 -14.71
C GLU A 184 -7.37 15.17 -13.73
N ASN A 185 -6.33 14.49 -14.20
CA ASN A 185 -5.49 13.63 -13.38
C ASN A 185 -4.26 14.39 -12.88
N GLN A 186 -3.84 14.03 -11.68
CA GLN A 186 -2.60 14.49 -11.09
C GLN A 186 -1.89 13.33 -10.40
N LYS A 187 -0.55 13.33 -10.44
CA LYS A 187 0.24 12.47 -9.57
C LYS A 187 1.52 13.15 -9.12
N MET A 188 2.04 12.67 -8.01
CA MET A 188 3.32 13.08 -7.47
C MET A 188 4.19 11.85 -7.27
N VAL A 189 5.41 11.91 -7.80
CA VAL A 189 6.35 10.80 -7.77
C VAL A 189 7.66 11.25 -7.13
N CYS A 190 8.21 10.43 -6.25
CA CYS A 190 9.50 10.69 -5.62
C CYS A 190 10.39 9.47 -5.71
N ARG A 191 11.59 9.66 -6.25
CA ARG A 191 12.60 8.61 -6.29
C ARG A 191 13.36 8.58 -4.97
N LEU A 192 13.38 7.42 -4.34
CA LEU A 192 14.02 7.17 -3.06
C LEU A 192 15.38 6.47 -3.20
N ALA A 193 15.56 5.70 -4.27
CA ALA A 193 16.81 5.02 -4.63
C ALA A 193 16.89 4.82 -6.16
N GLY A 194 18.12 4.70 -6.68
CA GLY A 194 18.42 4.50 -8.11
C GLY A 194 19.27 5.62 -8.73
N THR A 195 19.74 5.42 -9.97
CA THR A 195 20.57 6.38 -10.73
C THR A 195 19.75 7.21 -11.70
N ALA A 196 20.04 8.50 -11.80
CA ALA A 196 19.25 9.51 -12.52
C ALA A 196 19.15 9.37 -14.06
N GLU A 197 19.37 8.18 -14.63
CA GLU A 197 19.23 7.97 -16.08
C GLU A 197 17.81 8.29 -16.57
N GLU A 198 17.78 8.88 -17.77
CA GLU A 198 16.75 9.78 -18.28
C GLU A 198 15.40 9.11 -18.60
N ASN A 199 14.34 9.75 -18.09
CA ASN A 199 13.06 10.01 -18.76
C ASN A 199 12.14 8.87 -19.25
N ALA A 200 12.52 7.59 -19.20
CA ALA A 200 11.66 6.53 -19.77
C ALA A 200 10.55 6.01 -18.85
N PHE A 201 10.76 6.03 -17.52
CA PHE A 201 9.83 5.39 -16.58
C PHE A 201 9.13 6.41 -15.68
N LEU A 202 7.82 6.59 -15.89
CA LEU A 202 6.96 7.38 -15.04
C LEU A 202 6.07 6.45 -14.19
N PRO A 203 6.42 6.18 -12.92
CA PRO A 203 5.73 5.19 -12.10
C PRO A 203 4.28 5.60 -11.82
N ASP A 204 3.42 4.60 -11.62
CA ASP A 204 2.02 4.77 -11.24
C ASP A 204 1.54 3.67 -10.28
N LEU A 205 0.33 3.84 -9.76
CA LEU A 205 -0.36 2.84 -8.94
C LEU A 205 -1.59 2.26 -9.66
N ALA A 206 -1.59 2.23 -11.00
CA ALA A 206 -2.74 1.85 -11.82
C ALA A 206 -3.25 0.44 -11.52
N ALA A 207 -2.36 -0.55 -11.40
CA ALA A 207 -2.72 -1.92 -11.03
C ALA A 207 -3.48 -1.97 -9.70
N SER A 208 -2.96 -1.27 -8.68
CA SER A 208 -3.58 -1.23 -7.36
C SER A 208 -4.91 -0.47 -7.36
N ARG A 209 -5.02 0.61 -8.14
CA ARG A 209 -6.24 1.40 -8.31
C ARG A 209 -7.33 0.56 -8.97
N ARG A 210 -7.02 -0.12 -10.08
CA ARG A 210 -7.96 -1.01 -10.80
C ARG A 210 -8.52 -2.09 -9.87
N PHE A 211 -7.65 -2.79 -9.14
CA PHE A 211 -8.09 -3.80 -8.18
C PHE A 211 -8.94 -3.20 -7.06
N THR A 212 -8.54 -2.05 -6.49
CA THR A 212 -9.29 -1.42 -5.40
C THR A 212 -10.70 -0.99 -5.83
N ILE A 213 -10.85 -0.43 -7.04
CA ILE A 213 -12.16 -0.09 -7.61
C ILE A 213 -12.98 -1.37 -7.83
N TRP A 214 -12.39 -2.39 -8.45
CA TRP A 214 -13.05 -3.67 -8.69
C TRP A 214 -13.52 -4.34 -7.40
N LEU A 215 -12.69 -4.31 -6.35
CA LEU A 215 -12.95 -4.92 -5.05
C LEU A 215 -14.08 -4.22 -4.30
N LYS A 216 -14.12 -2.88 -4.31
CA LYS A 216 -15.18 -2.10 -3.67
C LYS A 216 -16.57 -2.42 -4.22
N ASN A 217 -16.65 -2.84 -5.48
CA ASN A 217 -17.89 -3.23 -6.14
C ASN A 217 -18.30 -4.69 -5.88
N ARG A 218 -17.54 -5.46 -5.07
CA ARG A 218 -17.87 -6.85 -4.74
C ARG A 218 -18.80 -6.92 -3.52
N PRO A 219 -19.98 -7.57 -3.62
CA PRO A 219 -20.92 -7.69 -2.49
C PRO A 219 -20.27 -8.32 -1.24
N ALA A 220 -19.43 -9.34 -1.42
CA ALA A 220 -18.74 -10.00 -0.31
C ALA A 220 -17.79 -9.05 0.44
N PHE A 221 -17.17 -8.09 -0.25
CA PHE A 221 -16.32 -7.09 0.39
C PHE A 221 -17.13 -5.98 1.06
N ALA A 222 -18.24 -5.55 0.44
CA ALA A 222 -19.15 -4.55 1.03
C ALA A 222 -19.69 -4.99 2.40
N GLN A 223 -19.87 -6.30 2.60
CA GLN A 223 -20.31 -6.88 3.87
C GLN A 223 -19.17 -7.21 4.85
N SER A 224 -17.92 -6.85 4.56
CA SER A 224 -16.75 -7.19 5.40
C SER A 224 -16.93 -6.80 6.87
N ALA A 225 -17.63 -5.69 7.15
CA ALA A 225 -17.94 -5.22 8.49
C ALA A 225 -18.75 -6.21 9.35
N LEU A 226 -19.40 -7.21 8.75
CA LEU A 226 -20.18 -8.24 9.46
C LEU A 226 -19.33 -9.43 9.92
N TYR A 227 -18.09 -9.55 9.43
CA TYR A 227 -17.26 -10.73 9.59
C TYR A 227 -16.04 -10.47 10.49
N SER A 228 -15.50 -11.53 11.10
CA SER A 228 -14.26 -11.44 11.89
C SER A 228 -13.05 -11.11 11.01
N ALA A 229 -11.97 -10.59 11.60
CA ALA A 229 -10.73 -10.26 10.86
C ALA A 229 -10.17 -11.43 10.04
N GLY A 230 -10.18 -12.65 10.61
CA GLY A 230 -9.76 -13.86 9.90
C GLY A 230 -10.66 -14.18 8.70
N ARG A 231 -11.99 -14.03 8.85
CA ARG A 231 -12.93 -14.25 7.75
C ARG A 231 -12.82 -13.18 6.66
N VAL A 232 -12.65 -11.91 7.03
CA VAL A 232 -12.37 -10.82 6.08
C VAL A 232 -11.08 -11.10 5.30
N THR A 233 -10.02 -11.58 5.98
CA THR A 233 -8.77 -11.98 5.31
C THR A 233 -9.01 -13.07 4.26
N GLN A 234 -9.80 -14.10 4.58
CA GLN A 234 -10.16 -15.15 3.63
C GLN A 234 -10.99 -14.62 2.45
N ILE A 235 -11.99 -13.77 2.71
CA ILE A 235 -12.82 -13.15 1.67
C ILE A 235 -11.95 -12.38 0.68
N VAL A 236 -11.05 -11.52 1.18
CA VAL A 236 -10.15 -10.75 0.31
C VAL A 236 -9.21 -11.68 -0.46
N ALA A 237 -8.70 -12.74 0.14
CA ALA A 237 -7.87 -13.73 -0.55
C ALA A 237 -8.63 -14.43 -1.68
N SER A 238 -9.88 -14.83 -1.47
CA SER A 238 -10.74 -15.41 -2.52
C SER A 238 -11.01 -14.40 -3.65
N LEU A 239 -11.31 -13.15 -3.31
CA LEU A 239 -11.56 -12.09 -4.30
C LEU A 239 -10.31 -11.74 -5.11
N VAL A 240 -9.12 -11.86 -4.52
CA VAL A 240 -7.85 -11.76 -5.25
C VAL A 240 -7.73 -12.85 -6.32
N GLN A 241 -8.10 -14.10 -6.00
CA GLN A 241 -8.07 -15.20 -6.98
C GLN A 241 -9.08 -14.96 -8.11
N GLU A 242 -10.30 -14.53 -7.76
CA GLU A 242 -11.34 -14.17 -8.75
C GLU A 242 -10.84 -13.06 -9.68
N TYR A 243 -10.29 -11.97 -9.12
CA TYR A 243 -9.73 -10.86 -9.92
C TYR A 243 -8.64 -11.34 -10.88
N ASN A 244 -7.68 -12.11 -10.40
CA ASN A 244 -6.60 -12.62 -11.24
C ASN A 244 -7.11 -13.56 -12.35
N ALA A 245 -8.15 -14.34 -12.09
CA ALA A 245 -8.78 -15.19 -13.09
C ALA A 245 -9.42 -14.34 -14.21
N THR A 246 -10.08 -13.22 -13.88
CA THR A 246 -10.66 -12.33 -14.90
C THR A 246 -9.61 -11.71 -15.81
N LEU A 247 -8.43 -11.37 -15.29
CA LEU A 247 -7.33 -10.84 -16.09
C LEU A 247 -6.73 -11.91 -17.01
N THR A 248 -6.67 -13.16 -16.54
CA THR A 248 -6.16 -14.27 -17.34
C THR A 248 -7.10 -14.61 -18.49
N ALA A 249 -8.41 -14.64 -18.24
CA ALA A 249 -9.42 -14.89 -19.26
C ALA A 249 -9.52 -13.77 -20.33
N ALA A 250 -9.12 -12.54 -19.97
CA ALA A 250 -9.11 -11.40 -20.88
C ALA A 250 -7.80 -11.28 -21.71
N ALA A 251 -6.78 -12.11 -21.44
CA ALA A 251 -5.55 -12.10 -22.21
C ALA A 251 -5.78 -12.74 -23.60
N PRO A 252 -5.35 -12.10 -24.71
CA PRO A 252 -5.49 -12.70 -26.03
C PRO A 252 -4.57 -13.92 -26.15
N GLY A 253 -5.15 -15.13 -26.18
CA GLY A 253 -4.44 -16.39 -26.43
C GLY A 253 -4.68 -17.50 -25.42
N GLY A 254 -5.94 -17.84 -25.12
CA GLY A 254 -6.27 -19.18 -24.62
C GLY A 254 -6.05 -20.24 -25.68
#